data_AF-A0A958TI36-F1
#
_entry.id   AF-A0A958TI36-F1
#
_cell.length_a   1.000
_cell.length_b   1.000
_cell.length_c   1.000
_cell.angle_alpha   90.00
_cell.angle_beta   90.00
_cell.angle_gamma   90.00
#
_symmetry.space_group_name_H-M   'P 1'
#
loop_
_entity.id
_entity.type
_entity.pdbx_description
1 polymer ?
#
loop_
_entity_poly.entity_id
_entity_poly.type
_entity_poly.pdbx_seq_one_letter_code
_entity_poly.pdbx_strand_id
1 'polypeptide(L)'
;MKKSLFIAFMLTVTFVNAQVDQIFKHNGETVKGKVIRVEEYTITFVYDGEDAEYTIGKYAVEKIIYGKSGRVEEVTDKIDVSGKDG
;
A
#
# COMPACT_ATOMS: atom_id res chain seq x y z
N MET A 1 48.49 13.40 27.48
CA MET A 1 47.23 13.18 28.25
C MET A 1 46.18 14.04 27.60
N LYS A 2 44.95 13.66 27.34
CA LYS A 2 44.17 12.45 27.54
C LYS A 2 42.86 12.82 26.82
N LYS A 3 42.31 11.91 26.00
CA LYS A 3 40.86 11.68 25.91
C LYS A 3 40.06 12.92 25.46
N SER A 4 39.67 13.02 24.21
CA SER A 4 38.33 12.55 23.81
C SER A 4 38.26 12.71 22.29
N LEU A 5 38.27 11.64 21.51
CA LEU A 5 37.03 10.96 21.09
C LEU A 5 35.94 11.91 20.56
N PHE A 6 36.34 12.97 19.85
CA PHE A 6 35.46 13.76 19.00
C PHE A 6 35.42 13.16 17.60
N ILE A 7 34.67 12.07 17.46
CA ILE A 7 33.82 11.75 16.30
C ILE A 7 32.77 10.84 16.91
N ALA A 8 31.76 11.47 17.51
CA ALA A 8 30.50 10.80 17.77
C ALA A 8 29.99 10.40 16.38
N PHE A 9 30.15 9.12 16.05
CA PHE A 9 29.46 8.46 14.95
C PHE A 9 27.97 8.65 15.21
N MET A 10 27.43 9.71 14.61
CA MET A 10 26.03 10.08 14.69
C MET A 10 25.27 8.97 13.99
N LEU A 11 24.84 7.99 14.77
CA LEU A 11 23.95 6.92 14.34
C LEU A 11 22.65 7.61 13.89
N THR A 12 22.56 7.94 12.61
CA THR A 12 21.28 8.28 11.99
C THR A 12 20.51 6.97 11.91
N VAL A 13 19.78 6.67 12.99
CA VAL A 13 18.76 5.63 12.96
C VAL A 13 17.70 6.12 11.98
N THR A 14 17.78 5.64 10.75
CA THR A 14 16.67 5.78 9.82
C THR A 14 15.54 4.95 10.38
N PHE A 15 14.55 5.63 10.98
CA PHE A 15 13.26 5.00 11.25
C PHE A 15 12.68 4.63 9.89
N VAL A 16 12.91 3.39 9.46
CA VAL A 16 12.14 2.77 8.38
C VAL A 16 10.74 2.65 8.96
N ASN A 17 9.92 3.69 8.76
CA ASN A 17 8.49 3.57 8.93
C ASN A 17 8.09 2.45 7.98
N ALA A 18 7.71 1.29 8.52
CA ALA A 18 7.17 0.21 7.71
C ALA A 18 5.86 0.74 7.11
N GLN A 19 5.95 1.26 5.88
CA GLN A 19 4.78 1.74 5.18
C GLN A 19 3.86 0.53 4.98
N VAL A 20 2.61 0.67 5.43
CA VAL A 20 1.55 -0.31 5.20
C VAL A 20 1.15 -0.26 3.73
N ASP A 21 0.64 -1.36 3.20
CA ASP A 21 0.15 -1.36 1.82
C ASP A 21 -1.06 -0.43 1.70
N GLN A 22 -1.28 0.09 0.49
CA GLN A 22 -2.37 0.99 0.17
C GLN A 22 -3.12 0.47 -1.04
N ILE A 23 -4.42 0.22 -0.87
CA ILE A 23 -5.32 -0.22 -1.94
C ILE A 23 -6.17 0.98 -2.35
N PHE A 24 -5.99 1.46 -3.57
CA PHE A 24 -6.73 2.57 -4.15
C PHE A 24 -7.95 2.04 -4.87
N LYS A 25 -9.13 2.52 -4.51
CA LYS A 25 -10.39 2.15 -5.14
C LYS A 25 -10.79 3.15 -6.21
N HIS A 26 -11.55 2.70 -7.20
CA HIS A 26 -12.08 3.55 -8.27
C HIS A 26 -13.03 4.65 -7.78
N ASN A 27 -13.60 4.51 -6.59
CA ASN A 27 -14.45 5.53 -5.96
C ASN A 27 -13.64 6.63 -5.25
N GLY A 28 -12.31 6.59 -5.28
CA GLY A 28 -11.42 7.53 -4.60
C GLY A 28 -11.09 7.17 -3.15
N GLU A 29 -11.69 6.11 -2.60
CA GLU A 29 -11.34 5.61 -1.26
C GLU A 29 -9.96 4.93 -1.29
N THR A 30 -9.18 5.14 -0.23
CA THR A 30 -7.92 4.42 -0.02
C THR A 30 -8.02 3.56 1.23
N VAL A 31 -7.84 2.25 1.06
CA VAL A 31 -7.74 1.31 2.16
C VAL A 31 -6.26 1.17 2.56
N LYS A 32 -5.98 1.37 3.85
CA LYS A 32 -4.66 1.13 4.44
C LYS A 32 -4.68 -0.20 5.17
N GLY A 33 -3.76 -1.08 4.83
CA GLY A 33 -3.73 -2.41 5.39
C GLY A 33 -2.65 -3.27 4.76
N LYS A 34 -2.54 -4.51 5.21
CA LYS A 34 -1.59 -5.49 4.65
C LYS A 34 -2.30 -6.35 3.63
N VAL A 35 -1.82 -6.36 2.38
CA VAL A 35 -2.32 -7.30 1.36
C VAL A 35 -1.82 -8.70 1.69
N ILE A 36 -2.74 -9.65 1.80
CA ILE A 36 -2.47 -11.05 2.12
C ILE A 36 -2.38 -11.88 0.84
N ARG A 37 -3.33 -11.67 -0.08
CA ARG A 37 -3.45 -12.45 -1.31
C ARG A 37 -4.11 -11.65 -2.42
N VAL A 38 -3.60 -11.80 -3.62
CA VAL A 38 -4.24 -11.33 -4.86
C VAL A 38 -4.60 -12.57 -5.67
N GLU A 39 -5.90 -12.82 -5.82
CA GLU A 39 -6.43 -13.95 -6.58
C GLU A 39 -6.88 -13.48 -7.96
N GLU A 40 -7.57 -14.32 -8.74
CA GLU A 40 -8.02 -13.95 -10.09
C GLU A 40 -8.95 -12.73 -10.06
N TYR A 41 -9.96 -12.73 -9.19
CA TYR A 41 -11.02 -11.71 -9.13
C TYR A 41 -11.06 -10.91 -7.83
N THR A 42 -10.29 -11.30 -6.82
CA THR A 42 -10.40 -10.82 -5.44
C THR A 42 -9.04 -10.47 -4.87
N ILE A 43 -9.04 -9.55 -3.89
CA ILE A 43 -7.88 -9.18 -3.09
C ILE A 43 -8.27 -9.36 -1.62
N THR A 44 -7.50 -10.15 -0.89
CA THR A 44 -7.64 -10.33 0.56
C THR A 44 -6.61 -9.48 1.28
N PHE A 45 -7.04 -8.73 2.28
CA PHE A 45 -6.22 -7.81 3.06
C PHE A 45 -6.66 -7.76 4.52
N VAL A 46 -5.81 -7.21 5.38
CA VAL A 46 -6.12 -6.92 6.80
C VAL A 46 -5.96 -5.43 7.01
N TYR A 47 -6.93 -4.75 7.63
CA TYR A 47 -6.80 -3.32 7.93
C TYR A 47 -5.65 -3.07 8.90
N ASP A 48 -5.03 -1.90 8.79
CA ASP A 48 -3.98 -1.50 9.75
C ASP A 48 -4.55 -1.44 11.17
N GLY A 49 -3.92 -2.16 12.10
CA GLY A 49 -4.37 -2.28 13.49
C GLY A 49 -5.46 -3.32 13.75
N GLU A 50 -5.89 -4.09 12.74
CA GLU A 50 -6.84 -5.19 12.89
C GLU A 50 -6.18 -6.56 12.66
N ASP A 51 -6.86 -7.62 13.11
CA ASP A 51 -6.47 -9.02 12.87
C ASP A 51 -7.43 -9.75 11.90
N ALA A 52 -8.55 -9.11 11.52
CA ALA A 52 -9.55 -9.70 10.64
C ALA A 52 -9.15 -9.61 9.16
N GLU A 53 -9.37 -10.69 8.41
CA GLU A 53 -9.20 -10.69 6.95
C GLU A 53 -10.47 -10.21 6.26
N TYR A 54 -10.28 -9.32 5.28
CA TYR A 54 -11.32 -8.74 4.44
C TYR A 54 -11.02 -9.03 2.98
N THR A 55 -12.08 -9.11 2.17
CA THR A 55 -11.97 -9.36 0.74
C THR A 55 -12.66 -8.26 -0.05
N ILE A 56 -11.99 -7.78 -1.10
CA ILE A 56 -12.53 -6.83 -2.06
C ILE A 56 -12.40 -7.38 -3.48
N GLY A 57 -13.41 -7.16 -4.32
CA GLY A 57 -13.35 -7.51 -5.73
C GLY A 57 -12.44 -6.56 -6.51
N LYS A 58 -11.64 -7.09 -7.43
CA LYS A 58 -10.68 -6.31 -8.24
C LYS A 58 -11.32 -5.19 -9.05
N TYR A 59 -12.57 -5.37 -9.49
CA TYR A 59 -13.32 -4.33 -10.21
C TYR A 59 -13.58 -3.05 -9.40
N ALA A 60 -13.42 -3.09 -8.08
CA ALA A 60 -13.50 -1.89 -7.24
C ALA A 60 -12.13 -1.24 -7.03
N VAL A 61 -11.03 -1.88 -7.45
CA VAL A 61 -9.65 -1.50 -7.15
C VAL A 61 -8.96 -0.98 -8.40
N GLU A 62 -8.45 0.24 -8.31
CA GLU A 62 -7.60 0.87 -9.31
C GLU A 62 -6.20 0.27 -9.25
N LYS A 63 -5.53 0.41 -8.10
CA LYS A 63 -4.15 -0.05 -7.91
C LYS A 63 -3.82 -0.40 -6.47
N ILE A 64 -2.74 -1.13 -6.29
CA ILE A 64 -2.12 -1.43 -5.00
C ILE A 64 -0.72 -0.82 -4.96
N ILE A 65 -0.38 -0.12 -3.88
CA ILE A 65 0.99 0.28 -3.56
C ILE A 65 1.46 -0.54 -2.37
N TYR A 66 2.45 -1.40 -2.60
CA TYR A 66 3.02 -2.24 -1.56
C TYR A 66 3.99 -1.44 -0.70
N GLY A 67 3.68 -1.24 0.58
CA GLY A 67 4.42 -0.30 1.41
C GLY A 67 5.85 -0.73 1.71
N LYS A 68 6.13 -2.05 1.73
CA LYS A 68 7.51 -2.56 1.92
C LYS A 68 8.41 -2.41 0.71
N SER A 69 7.88 -2.58 -0.50
CA SER A 69 8.69 -2.59 -1.73
C SER A 69 8.54 -1.32 -2.58
N GLY A 70 7.52 -0.50 -2.31
CA GLY A 70 7.11 0.60 -3.18
C GLY A 70 6.53 0.15 -4.52
N ARG A 71 6.35 -1.16 -4.74
CA ARG A 71 5.82 -1.69 -6.00
C ARG A 71 4.40 -1.18 -6.21
N VAL A 72 4.12 -0.73 -7.42
CA VAL A 72 2.78 -0.39 -7.87
C VAL A 72 2.25 -1.56 -8.70
N GLU A 73 1.03 -2.00 -8.40
CA GLU A 73 0.29 -2.99 -9.18
C GLU A 73 -1.02 -2.35 -9.63
N GLU A 74 -1.13 -2.07 -10.93
CA GLU A 74 -2.40 -1.67 -11.54
C GLU A 74 -3.31 -2.91 -11.60
N VAL A 75 -4.53 -2.80 -11.07
CA VAL A 75 -5.43 -3.95 -10.84
C VAL A 75 -6.52 -4.00 -11.90
N THR A 76 -7.29 -2.92 -12.04
CA THR A 76 -8.29 -2.77 -13.12
C THR A 76 -8.38 -1.33 -13.55
N ASP A 77 -8.68 -1.12 -14.84
CA ASP A 77 -9.00 0.22 -15.35
C ASP A 77 -10.42 0.62 -14.93
N LYS A 78 -10.62 1.92 -14.70
CA LYS A 78 -11.97 2.48 -14.48
C LYS A 78 -12.74 2.44 -15.80
N ILE A 79 -13.87 1.74 -15.82
CA ILE A 79 -14.77 1.76 -16.97
C ILE A 79 -15.63 3.02 -16.90
N ASP A 80 -15.27 4.06 -17.67
CA ASP A 80 -16.12 5.23 -17.87
C ASP A 80 -17.11 4.98 -19.01
N VAL A 81 -18.34 4.59 -18.65
CA VAL A 81 -19.47 4.46 -19.60
C VAL A 81 -20.02 5.84 -19.94
N SER A 82 -19.19 6.70 -20.53
CA SER A 82 -19.66 7.90 -21.21
C SER A 82 -19.93 7.55 -22.67
N GLY A 83 -21.09 6.92 -22.90
CA GLY A 83 -21.61 6.72 -24.25
C GLY A 83 -21.80 8.09 -24.90
N LYS A 84 -20.94 8.42 -25.87
CA LYS A 84 -21.39 9.25 -26.99
C LYS A 84 -22.21 8.31 -27.86
N ASP A 85 -23.49 8.21 -27.57
CA ASP A 85 -24.45 7.84 -28.60
C ASP A 85 -24.38 8.94 -29.66
N GLY A 86 -24.07 8.53 -30.89
CA GLY A 86 -23.80 9.40 -32.04
C GLY A 86 -25.02 10.13 -32.59
#